data_AF-W1P9M5-F1
#
_entry.id   AF-W1P9M5-F1
#
_cell.length_a   1.000
_cell.length_b   1.000
_cell.length_c   1.000
_cell.angle_alpha   90.00
_cell.angle_beta   90.00
_cell.angle_gamma   90.00
#
_symmetry.space_group_name_H-M   'P 1'
#
loop_
_entity.id
_entity.type
_entity.pdbx_description
1 polymer ?
#
loop_
_entity_poly.entity_id
_entity_poly.type
_entity_poly.pdbx_seq_one_letter_code
_entity_poly.pdbx_strand_id
1 'polypeptide(L)'
;MGISSKPSLLFSSCSLLMAALFAYSASVQLNDPDWYFWFSLYTFATLVNLLKSCRRSRTSDILAPVSLLGAIILFVKVVVEAFADDLLEVFSLDMEKKVVREKLGSGFVIVSMFLHVNASCKPVKNKREKVGRSIDLGMLLLVVISYGLSLGFFLLVKEI
;
A
#
# COMPACT_ATOMS: atom_id res chain seq x y z
N MET A 1 -30.56 14.15 2.19
CA MET A 1 -29.41 15.01 2.53
C MET A 1 -28.32 14.18 3.19
N GLY A 2 -27.21 13.92 2.48
CA GLY A 2 -26.14 13.04 2.94
C GLY A 2 -25.16 13.77 3.86
N ILE A 3 -25.11 13.37 5.12
CA ILE A 3 -24.11 13.88 6.06
C ILE A 3 -22.74 13.33 5.64
N SER A 4 -21.93 14.23 5.08
CA SER A 4 -20.55 14.04 4.68
C SER A 4 -19.70 13.65 5.90
N SER A 5 -19.35 12.37 6.01
CA SER A 5 -18.26 11.96 6.90
C SER A 5 -16.95 12.28 6.19
N LYS A 6 -16.39 13.46 6.47
CA LYS A 6 -15.01 13.78 6.14
C LYS A 6 -14.11 12.65 6.65
N PRO A 7 -13.10 12.21 5.89
CA PRO A 7 -12.09 11.28 6.43
C PRO A 7 -11.47 11.91 7.68
N SER A 8 -11.12 11.09 8.67
CA SER A 8 -10.44 11.59 9.86
C SER A 8 -9.11 12.21 9.45
N LEU A 9 -8.66 13.21 10.20
CA LEU A 9 -7.40 13.89 9.89
C LEU A 9 -6.23 12.91 9.91
N LEU A 10 -6.24 11.95 10.84
CA LEU A 10 -5.28 10.85 10.92
C LEU A 10 -5.28 10.00 9.64
N PHE A 11 -6.44 9.55 9.19
CA PHE A 11 -6.55 8.75 7.96
C PHE A 11 -6.03 9.54 6.75
N SER A 12 -6.41 10.81 6.64
CA SER A 12 -5.99 11.67 5.54
C SER A 12 -4.47 11.88 5.53
N SER A 13 -3.87 12.18 6.68
CA SER A 13 -2.41 12.31 6.82
C SER A 13 -1.68 11.01 6.53
N CYS A 14 -2.16 9.87 7.06
CA CYS A 14 -1.57 8.56 6.78
C CYS A 14 -1.67 8.19 5.29
N SER A 15 -2.81 8.47 4.67
CA SER A 15 -3.03 8.29 3.24
C SER A 15 -2.05 9.14 2.42
N LEU A 16 -1.81 10.40 2.80
CA LEU A 16 -0.84 11.25 2.13
C LEU A 16 0.60 10.71 2.27
N LEU A 17 0.98 10.23 3.46
CA LEU A 17 2.29 9.61 3.69
C LEU A 17 2.47 8.34 2.87
N MET A 18 1.44 7.50 2.76
CA MET A 18 1.47 6.33 1.88
C MET A 18 1.53 6.72 0.40
N ALA A 19 0.84 7.78 -0.02
CA ALA A 19 0.93 8.30 -1.38
C ALA A 19 2.35 8.73 -1.72
N ALA A 20 3.03 9.46 -0.82
CA ALA A 20 4.42 9.87 -1.01
C ALA A 20 5.36 8.66 -1.12
N LEU A 21 5.17 7.64 -0.27
CA LEU A 21 5.97 6.42 -0.29
C LEU A 21 5.77 5.61 -1.58
N PHE A 22 4.54 5.48 -2.07
CA PHE A 22 4.26 4.81 -3.33
C PHE A 22 4.75 5.62 -4.54
N ALA A 23 4.66 6.95 -4.51
CA ALA A 23 5.21 7.79 -5.56
C ALA A 23 6.74 7.66 -5.65
N TYR A 24 7.41 7.64 -4.49
CA TYR A 24 8.84 7.37 -4.42
C TYR A 24 9.17 5.96 -4.97
N SER A 25 8.42 4.95 -4.55
CA SER A 25 8.59 3.57 -5.03
C SER A 25 8.44 3.47 -6.56
N ALA A 26 7.43 4.15 -7.13
CA ALA A 26 7.23 4.23 -8.57
C ALA A 26 8.43 4.86 -9.29
N SER A 27 9.02 5.91 -8.71
CA SER A 27 10.19 6.59 -9.30
C SER A 27 11.43 5.71 -9.33
N VAL A 28 11.69 4.95 -8.26
CA VAL A 28 12.84 4.05 -8.18
C VAL A 28 12.70 2.89 -9.16
N GLN A 29 11.47 2.43 -9.37
CA GLN A 29 11.18 1.29 -10.24
C GLN A 29 11.53 1.52 -11.70
N LEU A 30 11.62 2.78 -12.17
CA LEU A 30 12.00 3.09 -13.55
C LEU A 30 13.42 2.63 -13.92
N ASN A 31 14.24 2.28 -12.93
CA ASN A 31 15.59 1.75 -13.16
C ASN A 31 15.60 0.23 -13.43
N ASP A 32 14.48 -0.47 -13.24
CA ASP A 32 14.40 -1.92 -13.41
C ASP A 32 13.94 -2.32 -14.83
N PRO A 33 14.41 -3.45 -15.39
CA PRO A 33 14.06 -3.88 -16.75
C PRO A 33 12.57 -4.23 -16.95
N ASP A 34 11.86 -4.56 -15.87
CA ASP A 34 10.44 -4.94 -15.82
C ASP A 34 9.58 -3.89 -15.11
N TRP A 35 9.99 -2.63 -15.18
CA TRP A 35 9.37 -1.50 -14.49
C TRP A 35 7.88 -1.31 -14.80
N TYR A 36 7.40 -1.68 -15.99
CA TYR A 36 6.07 -1.35 -16.50
C TYR A 36 4.92 -1.75 -15.57
N PHE A 37 4.95 -2.98 -15.03
CA PHE A 37 3.88 -3.50 -14.18
C PHE A 37 3.89 -2.86 -12.80
N TRP A 38 5.09 -2.76 -12.21
CA TRP A 38 5.31 -2.22 -10.88
C TRP A 38 5.06 -0.71 -10.82
N PHE A 39 5.54 0.03 -11.81
CA PHE A 39 5.29 1.47 -11.96
C PHE A 39 3.79 1.76 -12.04
N SER A 40 3.06 1.01 -12.86
CA SER A 40 1.60 1.16 -12.99
C SER A 40 0.89 0.88 -11.67
N LEU A 41 1.30 -0.18 -10.96
CA LEU A 41 0.75 -0.53 -9.66
C LEU A 41 0.92 0.60 -8.64
N TYR A 42 2.16 1.06 -8.45
CA TYR A 42 2.47 2.12 -7.49
C TYR A 42 1.85 3.46 -7.88
N THR A 43 1.75 3.78 -9.17
CA THR A 43 1.08 5.00 -9.64
C THR A 43 -0.42 4.98 -9.32
N PHE A 44 -1.11 3.86 -9.55
CA PHE A 44 -2.51 3.74 -9.15
C PHE A 44 -2.70 3.78 -7.64
N ALA A 45 -1.81 3.13 -6.87
CA ALA A 45 -1.83 3.17 -5.42
C ALA A 45 -1.62 4.60 -4.88
N THR A 46 -0.70 5.35 -5.49
CA THR A 46 -0.46 6.78 -5.20
C THR A 46 -1.72 7.59 -5.47
N LEU A 47 -2.34 7.40 -6.64
CA LEU A 47 -3.52 8.15 -7.04
C LEU A 47 -4.71 7.88 -6.12
N VAL A 48 -4.95 6.64 -5.71
CA VAL A 48 -6.00 6.29 -4.74
C VAL A 48 -5.78 6.99 -3.41
N ASN A 49 -4.56 6.91 -2.88
CA ASN A 49 -4.21 7.52 -1.59
C ASN A 49 -4.29 9.05 -1.63
N LEU A 50 -3.91 9.68 -2.74
CA LEU A 50 -3.98 11.13 -2.93
C LEU A 50 -5.42 11.62 -3.12
N LEU A 51 -6.19 10.97 -3.98
CA LEU A 51 -7.60 11.32 -4.21
C LEU A 51 -8.39 11.21 -2.92
N LYS A 52 -8.22 10.14 -2.15
CA LYS A 52 -8.98 9.94 -0.92
C LYS A 52 -8.60 10.88 0.21
N SER A 53 -7.35 11.36 0.24
CA SER A 53 -6.89 12.42 1.16
C SER A 53 -7.48 13.79 0.77
N CYS A 54 -7.44 14.15 -0.52
CA CYS A 54 -7.85 15.46 -0.99
C CYS A 54 -9.38 15.62 -1.09
N ARG A 55 -10.06 14.69 -1.77
CA ARG A 55 -11.52 14.69 -1.99
C ARG A 55 -12.05 13.30 -2.34
N ARG A 56 -13.07 12.84 -1.60
CA ARG A 56 -13.80 11.59 -1.93
C ARG A 56 -14.37 11.67 -3.35
N SER A 57 -13.76 10.94 -4.29
CA SER A 57 -14.14 10.90 -5.70
C SER A 57 -14.63 9.51 -6.07
N ARG A 58 -15.62 9.44 -6.99
CA ARG A 58 -16.09 8.18 -7.58
C ARG A 58 -14.94 7.40 -8.24
N THR A 59 -13.94 8.11 -8.77
CA THR A 59 -12.72 7.54 -9.34
C THR A 59 -11.96 6.71 -8.32
N SER A 60 -11.78 7.18 -7.09
CA SER A 60 -11.06 6.42 -6.03
C SER A 60 -11.77 5.12 -5.65
N ASP A 61 -13.10 5.07 -5.73
CA ASP A 61 -13.88 3.88 -5.39
C ASP A 61 -13.80 2.80 -6.49
N ILE A 62 -13.50 3.17 -7.73
CA ILE A 62 -13.28 2.23 -8.85
C ILE A 62 -11.81 1.82 -8.92
N LEU A 63 -10.88 2.76 -8.71
CA LEU A 63 -9.45 2.51 -8.83
C LEU A 63 -8.90 1.65 -7.69
N ALA A 64 -9.45 1.78 -6.48
CA ALA A 64 -9.01 0.98 -5.33
C ALA A 64 -9.16 -0.55 -5.56
N PRO A 65 -10.33 -1.09 -5.98
CA PRO A 65 -10.44 -2.53 -6.25
C PRO A 65 -9.62 -2.99 -7.46
N VAL A 66 -9.48 -2.15 -8.50
CA VAL A 66 -8.64 -2.47 -9.67
C VAL A 66 -7.17 -2.56 -9.27
N SER A 67 -6.68 -1.58 -8.51
CA SER A 67 -5.31 -1.56 -7.98
C SER A 67 -5.09 -2.73 -7.01
N LEU A 68 -6.08 -3.07 -6.17
CA LEU A 68 -6.01 -4.23 -5.29
C LEU A 68 -5.87 -5.55 -6.07
N LEU A 69 -6.66 -5.73 -7.14
CA LEU A 69 -6.55 -6.91 -8.00
C LEU A 69 -5.17 -6.99 -8.66
N GLY A 70 -4.68 -5.88 -9.22
CA GLY A 70 -3.34 -5.81 -9.79
C GLY A 70 -2.25 -6.14 -8.76
N ALA A 71 -2.39 -5.63 -7.53
CA ALA A 71 -1.46 -5.90 -6.45
C ALA A 71 -1.45 -7.39 -6.07
N ILE A 72 -2.62 -8.03 -6.00
CA ILE A 72 -2.73 -9.47 -5.71
C ILE A 72 -2.08 -10.30 -6.82
N ILE A 73 -2.34 -9.96 -8.10
CA ILE A 73 -1.75 -10.67 -9.24
C ILE A 73 -0.21 -10.59 -9.19
N LEU A 74 0.33 -9.39 -8.96
CA LEU A 74 1.78 -9.20 -8.85
C LEU A 74 2.37 -9.85 -7.60
N PHE A 75 1.65 -9.85 -6.48
CA PHE A 75 2.07 -10.56 -5.28
C PHE A 75 2.15 -12.07 -5.53
N VAL A 76 1.14 -12.66 -6.18
CA VAL A 76 1.17 -14.08 -6.56
C VAL A 76 2.33 -14.36 -7.52
N LYS A 77 2.57 -13.49 -8.50
CA LYS A 77 3.72 -13.61 -9.42
C LYS A 77 5.05 -13.68 -8.65
N VAL A 78 5.29 -12.75 -7.73
CA VAL A 78 6.51 -12.72 -6.92
C VAL A 78 6.61 -13.93 -5.99
N VAL A 79 5.50 -14.38 -5.43
CA VAL A 79 5.47 -15.60 -4.60
C VAL A 79 5.86 -16.82 -5.44
N VAL A 80 5.34 -16.95 -6.67
CA VAL A 80 5.70 -18.05 -7.58
C VAL A 80 7.18 -18.00 -7.97
N GLU A 81 7.73 -16.80 -8.24
CA GLU A 81 9.17 -16.64 -8.50
C GLU A 81 10.01 -17.07 -7.29
N ALA A 82 9.64 -16.63 -6.08
CA ALA A 82 10.33 -17.05 -4.86
C ALA A 82 10.25 -18.57 -4.62
N PHE A 83 9.15 -19.22 -4.99
CA PHE A 83 9.02 -20.69 -4.91
C PHE A 83 9.86 -21.42 -5.97
N ALA A 84 10.08 -20.82 -7.13
CA ALA A 84 10.85 -21.42 -8.22
C ALA A 84 12.36 -21.42 -7.93
N ASP A 85 12.85 -20.40 -7.21
CA ASP A 85 14.25 -20.28 -6.82
C ASP A 85 14.57 -21.14 -5.58
N ASP A 86 13.96 -20.89 -4.41
CA ASP A 86 14.07 -21.78 -3.23
C ASP A 86 13.03 -21.47 -2.12
N LEU A 87 12.61 -22.48 -1.35
CA LEU A 87 11.62 -22.32 -0.27
C LEU A 87 12.10 -21.39 0.85
N LEU A 88 13.42 -21.35 1.09
CA LEU A 88 14.03 -20.45 2.07
C LEU A 88 13.97 -18.98 1.63
N GLU A 89 13.92 -18.69 0.34
CA GLU A 89 13.76 -17.32 -0.16
C GLU A 89 12.35 -16.78 0.06
N VAL A 90 11.34 -17.65 0.09
CA VAL A 90 9.96 -17.26 0.44
C VAL A 90 9.89 -16.68 1.86
N PHE A 91 10.70 -17.16 2.80
CA PHE A 91 10.79 -16.63 4.16
C PHE A 91 11.93 -15.64 4.37
N SER A 92 12.86 -15.54 3.42
CA SER A 92 13.94 -14.56 3.48
C SER A 92 13.37 -13.14 3.43
N LEU A 93 13.85 -12.30 4.34
CA LEU A 93 13.57 -10.87 4.39
C LEU A 93 14.81 -10.06 3.97
N ASP A 94 15.68 -10.68 3.18
CA ASP A 94 16.86 -10.02 2.64
C ASP A 94 16.46 -9.00 1.57
N MET A 95 16.48 -7.72 1.96
CA MET A 95 16.06 -6.59 1.13
C MET A 95 17.03 -6.27 -0.01
N GLU A 96 18.22 -6.87 -0.03
CA GLU A 96 19.13 -6.79 -1.18
C GLU A 96 18.51 -7.47 -2.40
N LYS A 97 17.73 -8.54 -2.16
CA LYS A 97 17.04 -9.28 -3.21
C LYS A 97 15.82 -8.51 -3.70
N LYS A 98 15.76 -8.36 -5.01
CA LYS A 98 14.64 -7.70 -5.70
C LYS A 98 13.28 -8.34 -5.36
N VAL A 99 13.22 -9.67 -5.33
CA VAL A 99 12.00 -10.46 -5.03
C VAL A 99 11.40 -10.10 -3.67
N VAL A 100 12.25 -9.90 -2.65
CA VAL A 100 11.80 -9.52 -1.30
C VAL A 100 11.21 -8.12 -1.28
N ARG A 101 11.86 -7.15 -1.96
CA ARG A 101 11.34 -5.78 -2.08
C ARG A 101 10.01 -5.72 -2.81
N GLU A 102 9.88 -6.48 -3.89
CA GLU A 102 8.66 -6.57 -4.68
C GLU A 102 7.51 -7.23 -3.90
N LYS A 103 7.81 -8.27 -3.11
CA LYS A 103 6.85 -8.94 -2.22
C LYS A 103 6.33 -7.99 -1.14
N LEU A 104 7.23 -7.25 -0.48
CA LEU A 104 6.86 -6.30 0.56
C LEU A 104 6.11 -5.10 -0.02
N GLY A 105 6.57 -4.57 -1.16
CA GLY A 105 5.95 -3.45 -1.84
C GLY A 105 4.52 -3.76 -2.32
N SER A 106 4.32 -4.88 -3.00
CA SER A 106 2.97 -5.34 -3.37
C SER A 106 2.11 -5.64 -2.15
N GLY A 107 2.66 -6.23 -1.10
CA GLY A 107 1.98 -6.45 0.18
C GLY A 107 1.45 -5.16 0.81
N PHE A 108 2.27 -4.09 0.85
CA PHE A 108 1.83 -2.78 1.36
C PHE A 108 0.73 -2.16 0.51
N VAL A 109 0.80 -2.31 -0.83
CA VAL A 109 -0.27 -1.86 -1.72
C VAL A 109 -1.58 -2.62 -1.44
N ILE A 110 -1.52 -3.94 -1.27
CA ILE A 110 -2.70 -4.77 -0.93
C ILE A 110 -3.36 -4.26 0.36
N VAL A 111 -2.59 -4.11 1.44
CA VAL A 111 -3.12 -3.66 2.74
C VAL A 111 -3.69 -2.25 2.64
N SER A 112 -2.99 -1.33 1.97
CA SER A 112 -3.47 0.05 1.74
C SER A 112 -4.80 0.06 0.98
N MET A 113 -4.87 -0.63 -0.15
CA MET A 113 -6.09 -0.66 -0.97
C MET A 113 -7.23 -1.37 -0.26
N PHE A 114 -6.96 -2.44 0.49
CA PHE A 114 -7.97 -3.13 1.30
C PHE A 114 -8.57 -2.20 2.37
N LEU A 115 -7.75 -1.42 3.07
CA LEU A 115 -8.22 -0.42 4.03
C LEU A 115 -9.06 0.65 3.34
N HIS A 116 -8.65 1.10 2.14
CA HIS A 116 -9.43 2.04 1.33
C HIS A 116 -10.79 1.46 0.91
N VAL A 117 -10.85 0.22 0.43
CA VAL A 117 -12.13 -0.43 0.06
C VAL A 117 -13.06 -0.54 1.27
N ASN A 118 -12.53 -0.98 2.42
CA ASN A 118 -13.33 -1.07 3.66
C ASN A 118 -13.81 0.30 4.15
N ALA A 119 -13.01 1.36 4.00
CA ALA A 119 -13.42 2.73 4.32
C ALA A 119 -14.53 3.26 3.39
N SER A 120 -14.65 2.71 2.19
CA SER A 120 -15.70 3.06 1.24
C SER A 120 -17.03 2.35 1.51
N CYS A 121 -17.01 1.19 2.15
CA CYS A 121 -18.21 0.47 2.57
C CYS A 121 -18.96 1.27 3.66
N LYS A 122 -20.29 1.37 3.54
CA LYS A 122 -21.13 2.06 4.54
C LYS A 122 -21.43 1.09 5.69
N PRO A 123 -20.88 1.28 6.91
CA PRO A 123 -21.23 0.43 8.04
C PRO A 123 -22.63 0.76 8.58
N VAL A 124 -23.28 -0.24 9.19
CA VAL A 124 -24.50 -0.08 10.00
C VAL A 124 -24.20 0.87 11.17
N LYS A 125 -25.15 1.78 11.49
CA LYS A 125 -24.95 2.94 12.41
C LYS A 125 -24.18 2.61 13.71
N ASN A 126 -24.48 1.50 14.39
CA ASN A 126 -23.81 1.12 15.66
C ASN A 126 -22.36 0.60 15.51
N LYS A 127 -21.94 0.16 14.32
CA LYS A 127 -20.57 -0.34 14.08
C LYS A 127 -19.64 0.71 13.46
N ARG A 128 -20.17 1.89 13.11
CA ARG A 128 -19.45 2.90 12.33
C ARG A 128 -18.21 3.46 13.04
N GLU A 129 -18.32 3.82 14.31
CA GLU A 129 -17.18 4.37 15.07
C GLU A 129 -16.08 3.33 15.29
N LYS A 130 -16.46 2.10 15.68
CA LYS A 130 -15.50 1.01 15.91
C LYS A 130 -14.75 0.63 14.63
N VAL A 131 -15.47 0.56 13.50
CA VAL A 131 -14.88 0.27 12.18
C VAL A 131 -13.98 1.42 11.72
N GLY A 132 -14.42 2.67 11.86
CA GLY A 132 -13.60 3.85 11.52
C GLY A 132 -12.29 3.88 12.31
N ARG A 133 -12.35 3.66 13.63
CA ARG A 133 -11.16 3.63 14.49
C ARG A 133 -10.22 2.48 14.14
N SER A 134 -10.75 1.32 13.74
CA SER A 134 -9.94 0.18 13.29
C SER A 134 -9.23 0.47 11.96
N ILE A 135 -9.88 1.17 11.04
CA ILE A 135 -9.31 1.56 9.75
C ILE A 135 -8.21 2.61 9.95
N ASP A 136 -8.45 3.60 10.80
CA ASP A 136 -7.47 4.64 11.14
C ASP A 136 -6.23 4.02 11.80
N LEU A 137 -6.42 3.09 12.74
CA LEU A 137 -5.33 2.34 13.37
C LEU A 137 -4.57 1.49 12.33
N GLY A 138 -5.30 0.82 11.42
CA GLY A 138 -4.69 0.03 10.36
C GLY A 138 -3.82 0.85 9.41
N MET A 139 -4.29 2.04 9.01
CA MET A 139 -3.52 2.96 8.19
C MET A 139 -2.31 3.53 8.93
N LEU A 140 -2.45 3.87 10.20
CA LEU A 140 -1.33 4.33 11.03
C LEU A 140 -0.25 3.25 11.15
N LEU A 141 -0.66 2.03 11.48
CA LEU A 141 0.26 0.89 11.63
C LEU A 141 0.96 0.57 10.31
N LEU A 142 0.23 0.65 9.18
CA LEU A 142 0.82 0.51 7.85
C LEU A 142 1.90 1.55 7.58
N VAL A 143 1.65 2.83 7.89
CA VAL A 143 2.65 3.90 7.73
C VAL A 143 3.86 3.66 8.63
N VAL A 144 3.65 3.38 9.92
CA VAL A 144 4.74 3.16 10.88
C VAL A 144 5.63 2.00 10.44
N ILE A 145 5.03 0.88 10.00
CA ILE A 145 5.79 -0.29 9.53
C ILE A 145 6.53 0.05 8.22
N SER A 146 5.86 0.67 7.26
CA SER A 146 6.45 0.97 5.95
C SER A 146 7.65 1.91 6.08
N TYR A 147 7.49 3.03 6.79
CA TYR A 147 8.58 3.98 7.03
C TYR A 147 9.64 3.44 7.99
N GLY A 148 9.23 2.67 9.01
CA GLY A 148 10.15 2.02 9.94
C GLY A 148 11.09 1.04 9.26
N LEU A 149 10.57 0.24 8.33
CA LEU A 149 11.39 -0.66 7.51
C LEU A 149 12.32 0.11 6.57
N SER A 150 11.82 1.17 5.90
CA SER A 150 12.65 2.02 5.04
C SER A 150 13.81 2.68 5.80
N LEU A 151 13.54 3.22 6.99
CA LEU A 151 14.55 3.86 7.83
C LEU A 151 15.51 2.85 8.45
N GLY A 152 14.99 1.73 8.96
CA GLY A 152 15.80 0.67 9.54
C GLY A 152 16.84 0.16 8.54
N PHE A 153 16.43 -0.07 7.29
CA PHE A 153 17.37 -0.47 6.24
C PHE A 153 18.41 0.62 5.92
N PHE A 154 17.99 1.88 5.77
CA PHE A 154 18.93 2.97 5.46
C PHE A 154 19.99 3.16 6.56
N LEU A 155 19.62 2.95 7.83
CA LEU A 155 20.53 3.03 8.95
C LEU A 155 21.45 1.81 9.05
N LEU A 156 20.93 0.60 8.84
CA LEU A 156 21.70 -0.64 8.94
C LEU A 156 22.67 -0.83 7.77
N VAL A 157 22.29 -0.47 6.54
CA VAL A 157 23.19 -0.53 5.36
C VAL A 157 24.33 0.46 5.46
N LYS A 158 24.18 1.54 6.22
CA LYS A 158 25.26 2.53 6.39
C LYS A 158 26.36 2.07 7.36
N GLU A 159 26.13 1.01 8.14
CA GLU A 159 27.12 0.44 9.07
C GLU A 159 27.89 -0.77 8.52
N ILE A 160 27.62 -1.19 7.28
CA ILE A 160 28.32 -2.30 6.58
C ILE A 160 29.17 -1.70 5.46
#